data_AF-I3TD84-F1
#
_entry.id   AF-I3TD84-F1
#
_cell.length_a   1.000
_cell.length_b   1.000
_cell.length_c   1.000
_cell.angle_alpha   90.00
_cell.angle_beta   90.00
_cell.angle_gamma   90.00
#
_symmetry.space_group_name_H-M   'P 1'
#
loop_
_entity.id
_entity.type
_entity.pdbx_description
1 polymer ?
#
loop_
_entity_poly.entity_id
_entity_poly.type
_entity_poly.pdbx_seq_one_letter_code
_entity_poly.pdbx_strand_id
1 'polypeptide(L)'
;MKIRKARALLTTTSKVSELEFMEFLTLLLAFETSGLRLPRLLVEIAEGRVEASGYIKELANKFKVLEKTMMEDYSALRKLAELAGSQMVADFLRGYSEVATTSGETSRFVESYLERVSSYLKSRLEGMLKFMEGVYEGLMLAVFGLIALSVVPISGIDPKLLTSAIILAALASYLIVLKVSENVLTLSRTEHMATITLMGLTLVTELGAVWTLVHMLLLASALVLVIPVARRAVEVEKNVVDFLEEAFSMTRHGIPLEHVFHHVEFRSDPLKLLKRVLLLGYDYAQLLGALPDLARRAMYQLLAPLQYTSRHERISSYVLRFVELVSDARARLERRGLTYMVYSYIFPAVVYVSYILVHSMSKTIGGVLDFGQAKVIAYSTFFNTFTLAVSISGIGLFRSRKIGLLLFGSLLAIVLLPSP
;
A
#
# COMPACT_ATOMS: atom_id res chain seq x y z
N MET A 1 29.54 30.34 10.64
CA MET A 1 29.27 29.04 9.97
C MET A 1 28.14 28.21 10.61
N LYS A 2 27.97 28.21 11.94
CA LYS A 2 26.87 27.48 12.63
C LYS A 2 25.44 27.95 12.27
N ILE A 3 25.25 29.25 11.97
CA ILE A 3 23.94 29.82 11.60
C ILE A 3 23.49 29.41 10.18
N ARG A 4 24.44 29.17 9.25
CA ARG A 4 24.12 28.70 7.88
C ARG A 4 23.65 27.25 7.84
N LYS A 5 24.16 26.39 8.74
CA LYS A 5 23.72 24.99 8.87
C LYS A 5 22.32 24.87 9.49
N ALA A 6 21.96 25.77 10.42
CA ALA A 6 20.60 25.87 10.97
C ALA A 6 19.58 26.33 9.91
N ARG A 7 19.98 27.21 8.99
CA ARG A 7 19.11 27.68 7.89
C ARG A 7 18.88 26.62 6.80
N ALA A 8 19.85 25.73 6.56
CA ALA A 8 19.70 24.63 5.60
C ALA A 8 18.73 23.54 6.10
N LEU A 9 18.68 23.28 7.42
CA LEU A 9 17.71 22.38 8.07
C LEU A 9 16.26 22.91 8.08
N LEU A 10 16.03 24.15 7.62
CA LEU A 10 14.71 24.80 7.63
C LEU A 10 14.01 24.80 6.26
N THR A 11 14.58 24.16 5.22
CA THR A 11 14.09 24.33 3.83
C THR A 11 13.62 23.07 3.11
N THR A 12 13.59 21.91 3.77
CA THR A 12 12.94 20.71 3.23
C THR A 12 11.50 20.62 3.72
N THR A 13 10.55 21.16 2.97
CA THR A 13 9.12 20.92 3.20
C THR A 13 8.74 19.54 2.69
N SER A 14 9.12 18.50 3.45
CA SER A 14 8.46 17.20 3.29
C SER A 14 6.99 17.36 3.70
N LYS A 15 6.03 16.80 2.96
CA LYS A 15 4.62 16.73 3.40
C LYS A 15 4.46 15.45 4.21
N VAL A 16 3.87 15.54 5.41
CA VAL A 16 3.49 14.34 6.17
C VAL A 16 2.33 13.64 5.46
N SER A 17 2.36 12.31 5.37
CA SER A 17 1.19 11.56 4.94
C SER A 17 0.17 11.45 6.07
N GLU A 18 -1.11 11.32 5.73
CA GLU A 18 -2.18 11.19 6.72
C GLU A 18 -2.04 9.90 7.54
N LEU A 19 -1.50 8.85 6.92
CA LEU A 19 -1.16 7.61 7.61
C LEU A 19 -0.08 7.89 8.65
N GLU A 20 1.07 8.47 8.26
CA GLU A 20 2.15 8.81 9.21
C GLU A 20 1.67 9.73 10.34
N PHE A 21 0.76 10.66 10.04
CA PHE A 21 0.21 11.54 11.05
C PHE A 21 -0.76 10.81 12.00
N MET A 22 -1.58 9.89 11.47
CA MET A 22 -2.42 9.02 12.29
C MET A 22 -1.58 8.13 13.21
N GLU A 23 -0.48 7.56 12.72
CA GLU A 23 0.46 6.78 13.53
C GLU A 23 1.04 7.61 14.68
N PHE A 24 1.45 8.84 14.37
CA PHE A 24 1.93 9.79 15.37
C PHE A 24 0.86 10.14 16.41
N LEU A 25 -0.40 10.36 16.00
CA LEU A 25 -1.50 10.64 16.93
C LEU A 25 -1.83 9.43 17.80
N THR A 26 -1.80 8.21 17.25
CA THR A 26 -1.98 6.96 18.02
C THR A 26 -0.90 6.82 19.08
N LEU A 27 0.36 7.07 18.70
CA LEU A 27 1.50 7.06 19.61
C LEU A 27 1.39 8.17 20.68
N LEU A 28 0.99 9.37 20.29
CA LEU A 28 0.76 10.48 21.22
C LEU A 28 -0.35 10.16 22.21
N LEU A 29 -1.46 9.59 21.75
CA LEU A 29 -2.57 9.22 22.62
C LEU A 29 -2.14 8.17 23.65
N ALA A 30 -1.29 7.23 23.25
CA ALA A 30 -0.67 6.28 24.16
C ALA A 30 0.23 6.97 25.22
N PHE A 31 0.98 8.00 24.84
CA PHE A 31 1.76 8.82 25.78
C PHE A 31 0.86 9.65 26.72
N GLU A 32 -0.18 10.29 26.19
CA GLU A 32 -1.13 11.12 26.97
C GLU A 32 -1.86 10.31 28.03
N THR A 33 -2.28 9.09 27.69
CA THR A 33 -2.94 8.17 28.64
C THR A 33 -2.00 7.70 29.77
N SER A 34 -0.70 7.87 29.56
CA SER A 34 0.39 7.60 30.50
C SER A 34 0.81 8.83 31.29
N GLY A 35 0.18 9.98 31.05
CA GLY A 35 0.52 11.26 31.68
C GLY A 35 1.70 11.99 31.02
N LEU A 36 2.24 11.46 29.92
CA LEU A 36 3.30 12.11 29.16
C LEU A 36 2.70 12.97 28.05
N ARG A 37 3.02 14.26 28.04
CA ARG A 37 2.48 15.22 27.07
C ARG A 37 3.28 15.23 25.77
N LEU A 38 2.72 15.85 24.73
CA LEU A 38 3.34 16.04 23.42
C LEU A 38 4.80 16.54 23.46
N PRO A 39 5.17 17.56 24.26
CA PRO A 39 6.56 18.01 24.39
C PRO A 39 7.52 16.85 24.68
N ARG A 40 7.15 15.97 25.62
CA ARG A 40 7.99 14.84 26.00
C ARG A 40 8.13 13.86 24.84
N LEU A 41 7.03 13.52 24.16
CA LEU A 41 7.09 12.63 22.99
C LEU A 41 8.04 13.17 21.91
N LEU A 42 7.98 14.48 21.62
CA LEU A 42 8.88 15.09 20.64
C LEU A 42 10.36 15.01 21.07
N VAL A 43 10.66 15.17 22.36
CA VAL A 43 12.03 15.00 22.87
C VAL A 43 12.50 13.55 22.72
N GLU A 44 11.67 12.57 23.07
CA GLU A 44 11.97 11.14 22.92
C GLU A 44 12.25 10.76 21.46
N ILE A 45 11.47 11.30 20.53
CA ILE A 45 11.66 11.11 19.08
C ILE A 45 12.96 11.75 18.60
N ALA A 46 13.25 12.98 19.04
CA ALA A 46 14.49 13.69 18.67
C ALA A 46 15.74 12.97 19.19
N GLU A 47 15.62 12.27 20.31
CA GLU A 47 16.70 11.48 20.93
C GLU A 47 16.83 10.08 20.33
N GLY A 48 15.92 9.69 19.43
CA GLY A 48 15.92 8.39 18.78
C GLY A 48 15.51 7.25 19.70
N ARG A 49 14.93 7.56 20.87
CA ARG A 49 14.34 6.54 21.76
C ARG A 49 12.98 6.08 21.24
N VAL A 50 12.30 6.95 20.49
CA VAL A 50 11.04 6.65 19.82
C VAL A 50 11.21 6.86 18.31
N GLU A 51 10.89 5.86 17.51
CA GLU A 51 10.87 5.88 16.06
C GLU A 51 9.60 6.59 15.61
N ALA A 52 9.77 7.51 14.68
CA ALA A 52 8.69 8.21 14.03
C ALA A 52 9.07 8.41 12.56
N SER A 53 8.09 8.74 11.73
CA SER A 53 8.35 9.03 10.32
C SER A 53 9.36 10.17 10.16
N GLY A 54 10.02 10.22 9.00
CA GLY A 54 11.07 11.22 8.73
C GLY A 54 10.59 12.66 8.96
N TYR A 55 9.35 12.96 8.58
CA TYR A 55 8.75 14.28 8.82
C TYR A 55 8.60 14.57 10.32
N ILE A 56 8.04 13.65 11.09
CA ILE A 56 7.82 13.82 12.53
C ILE A 56 9.16 13.92 13.27
N LYS A 57 10.17 13.15 12.84
CA LYS A 57 11.53 13.23 13.39
C LYS A 57 12.19 14.58 13.10
N GLU A 58 11.99 15.14 11.90
CA GLU A 58 12.44 16.50 11.57
C GLU A 58 11.76 17.54 12.46
N LEU A 59 10.44 17.40 12.66
CA LEU A 59 9.65 18.27 13.52
C LEU A 59 10.09 18.18 14.98
N ALA A 60 10.34 16.98 15.50
CA ALA A 60 10.87 16.72 16.83
C ALA A 60 12.25 17.36 17.05
N ASN A 61 13.14 17.26 16.06
CA ASN A 61 14.45 17.92 16.11
C ASN A 61 14.31 19.44 16.16
N LYS A 62 13.38 20.02 15.39
CA LYS A 62 13.09 21.46 15.44
C LYS A 62 12.52 21.86 16.81
N PHE A 63 11.61 21.06 17.37
CA PHE A 63 11.05 21.28 18.70
C PHE A 63 12.15 21.32 19.78
N LYS A 64 13.05 20.33 19.78
CA LYS A 64 14.17 20.26 20.75
C LYS A 64 15.13 21.46 20.66
N VAL A 65 15.24 22.09 19.50
CA VAL A 65 15.99 23.36 19.36
C VAL A 65 15.21 24.53 19.94
N LEU A 66 13.90 24.61 19.68
CA LEU A 66 13.03 25.66 20.19
C LEU A 66 12.90 25.63 21.71
N GLU A 67 12.73 24.44 22.30
CA GLU A 67 12.67 24.21 23.74
C GLU A 67 13.91 24.75 24.47
N LYS A 68 15.11 24.64 23.87
CA LYS A 68 16.34 25.21 24.45
C LYS A 68 16.39 26.74 24.44
N THR A 69 15.56 27.38 23.62
CA THR A 69 15.54 28.83 23.42
C THR A 69 14.34 29.51 24.05
N MET A 70 13.28 28.76 24.37
CA MET A 70 12.02 29.27 24.92
C MET A 70 11.82 28.68 26.31
N MET A 71 11.36 29.48 27.27
CA MET A 71 11.18 29.02 28.66
C MET A 71 9.94 28.13 28.89
N GLU A 72 9.02 28.07 27.92
CA GLU A 72 7.77 27.30 28.03
C GLU A 72 7.56 26.37 26.84
N ASP A 73 7.30 25.09 27.12
CA ASP A 73 7.08 24.03 26.13
C ASP A 73 5.95 24.36 25.15
N TYR A 74 4.84 24.91 25.64
CA TYR A 74 3.67 25.23 24.79
C TYR A 74 3.89 26.46 23.90
N SER A 75 4.72 27.40 24.34
CA SER A 75 5.20 28.50 23.51
C SER A 75 6.13 27.99 22.40
N ALA A 76 6.99 27.01 22.70
CA ALA A 76 7.79 26.30 21.71
C ALA A 76 6.92 25.52 20.71
N LEU A 77 5.82 24.89 21.15
CA LEU A 77 4.86 24.20 20.26
C LEU A 77 4.13 25.17 19.32
N ARG A 78 3.69 26.34 19.81
CA ARG A 78 3.08 27.37 18.95
C ARG A 78 4.05 27.85 17.89
N LYS A 79 5.31 28.07 18.27
CA LYS A 79 6.34 28.48 17.31
C LYS A 79 6.67 27.36 16.32
N LEU A 80 6.67 26.11 16.76
CA LEU A 80 6.85 24.94 15.91
C LEU A 80 5.73 24.83 14.86
N ALA A 81 4.50 25.19 15.20
CA ALA A 81 3.37 25.19 14.27
C ALA A 81 3.58 26.16 13.09
N GLU A 82 4.22 27.29 13.30
CA GLU A 82 4.58 28.23 12.22
C GLU A 82 5.66 27.68 11.28
N LEU A 83 6.46 26.73 11.77
CA LEU A 83 7.54 26.08 11.02
C LEU A 83 7.13 24.73 10.42
N ALA A 84 5.90 24.29 10.68
CA ALA A 84 5.39 23.03 10.17
C ALA A 84 5.12 23.14 8.65
N GLY A 85 5.72 22.25 7.87
CA GLY A 85 5.50 22.18 6.41
C GLY A 85 4.13 21.64 6.00
N SER A 86 3.26 21.30 6.96
CA SER A 86 1.92 20.74 6.73
C SER A 86 0.89 21.53 7.54
N GLN A 87 -0.16 22.01 6.86
CA GLN A 87 -1.25 22.75 7.51
C GLN A 87 -1.94 21.91 8.59
N MET A 88 -2.16 20.62 8.32
CA MET A 88 -2.77 19.69 9.29
C MET A 88 -1.96 19.61 10.59
N VAL A 89 -0.63 19.54 10.47
CA VAL A 89 0.26 19.49 11.64
C VAL A 89 0.31 20.84 12.34
N ALA A 90 0.35 21.95 11.59
CA ALA A 90 0.31 23.29 12.16
C ALA A 90 -0.97 23.52 12.98
N ASP A 91 -2.14 23.17 12.41
CA ASP A 91 -3.44 23.30 13.06
C ASP A 91 -3.52 22.41 14.31
N PHE A 92 -3.00 21.19 14.23
CA PHE A 92 -2.91 20.29 15.38
C PHE A 92 -2.02 20.87 16.49
N LEU A 93 -0.80 21.32 16.19
CA LEU A 93 0.13 21.85 17.18
C LEU A 93 -0.42 23.11 17.87
N ARG A 94 -1.07 24.00 17.11
CA ARG A 94 -1.76 25.17 17.67
C ARG A 94 -2.88 24.76 18.59
N GLY A 95 -3.82 23.94 18.10
CA GLY A 95 -4.98 23.50 18.88
C GLY A 95 -4.56 22.71 20.13
N TYR A 96 -3.56 21.84 20.02
CA TYR A 96 -3.02 21.11 21.16
C TYR A 96 -2.43 22.07 22.20
N SER A 97 -1.63 23.06 21.78
CA SER A 97 -1.05 24.05 22.70
C SER A 97 -2.13 24.87 23.42
N GLU A 98 -3.19 25.25 22.72
CA GLU A 98 -4.31 26.01 23.27
C GLU A 98 -5.08 25.17 24.29
N VAL A 99 -5.45 23.94 23.95
CA VAL A 99 -6.14 23.00 24.85
C VAL A 99 -5.29 22.72 26.08
N ALA A 100 -3.99 22.49 25.91
CA ALA A 100 -3.07 22.23 27.03
C ALA A 100 -3.00 23.41 28.01
N THR A 101 -3.03 24.65 27.49
CA THR A 101 -3.00 25.87 28.33
C THR A 101 -4.35 26.25 28.94
N THR A 102 -5.47 25.79 28.37
CA THR A 102 -6.82 26.23 28.78
C THR A 102 -7.54 25.19 29.63
N SER A 103 -7.89 24.03 29.05
CA SER A 103 -8.67 22.98 29.72
C SER A 103 -7.81 21.84 30.26
N GLY A 104 -6.61 21.63 29.71
CA GLY A 104 -5.75 20.49 30.03
C GLY A 104 -6.26 19.13 29.51
N GLU A 105 -7.39 19.11 28.79
CA GLU A 105 -8.02 17.90 28.22
C GLU A 105 -7.36 17.45 26.89
N THR A 106 -6.04 17.47 26.83
CA THR A 106 -5.26 17.16 25.61
C THR A 106 -5.51 15.76 25.08
N SER A 107 -5.77 14.76 25.93
CA SER A 107 -6.10 13.39 25.50
C SER A 107 -7.38 13.34 24.65
N ARG A 108 -8.45 14.04 25.07
CA ARG A 108 -9.71 14.10 24.29
C ARG A 108 -9.53 14.87 22.99
N PHE A 109 -8.71 15.92 23.02
CA PHE A 109 -8.35 16.64 21.80
C PHE A 109 -7.61 15.74 20.79
N VAL A 110 -6.65 14.93 21.25
CA VAL A 110 -5.94 13.97 20.41
C VAL A 110 -6.90 12.92 19.84
N GLU A 111 -7.83 12.38 20.65
CA GLU A 111 -8.89 11.46 20.17
C GLU A 111 -9.76 12.09 19.07
N SER A 112 -10.26 13.30 19.30
CA SER A 112 -11.07 14.01 18.31
C SER A 112 -10.29 14.27 17.01
N TYR A 113 -9.00 14.59 17.11
CA TYR A 113 -8.16 14.80 15.94
C TYR A 113 -7.86 13.48 15.20
N LEU A 114 -7.68 12.38 15.93
CA LEU A 114 -7.52 11.04 15.36
C LEU A 114 -8.77 10.64 14.56
N GLU A 115 -9.97 10.87 15.10
CA GLU A 115 -11.24 10.62 14.41
C GLU A 115 -11.38 11.48 13.14
N ARG A 116 -10.98 12.75 13.22
CA ARG A 116 -10.98 13.67 12.07
C ARG A 116 -10.04 13.17 10.95
N VAL A 117 -8.81 12.78 11.30
CA VAL A 117 -7.82 12.27 10.34
C VAL A 117 -8.26 10.92 9.76
N SER A 118 -8.87 10.06 10.58
CA SER A 118 -9.48 8.79 10.15
C SER A 118 -10.59 9.00 9.13
N SER A 119 -11.53 9.90 9.40
CA SER A 119 -12.60 10.26 8.47
C SER A 119 -12.07 10.85 7.16
N TYR A 120 -11.06 11.72 7.25
CA TYR A 120 -10.39 12.27 6.07
C TYR A 120 -9.69 11.19 5.24
N LEU A 121 -8.97 10.26 5.89
CA LEU A 121 -8.32 9.14 5.22
C LEU A 121 -9.35 8.24 4.53
N LYS A 122 -10.47 7.93 5.19
CA LYS A 122 -11.58 7.15 4.61
C LYS A 122 -12.16 7.83 3.37
N SER A 123 -12.44 9.13 3.45
CA SER A 123 -12.95 9.90 2.30
C SER A 123 -11.95 9.93 1.14
N ARG A 124 -10.66 10.13 1.45
CA ARG A 124 -9.58 10.10 0.45
C ARG A 124 -9.44 8.72 -0.19
N LEU A 125 -9.53 7.64 0.59
CA LEU A 125 -9.53 6.26 0.10
C LEU A 125 -10.69 6.00 -0.85
N GLU A 126 -11.89 6.46 -0.51
CA GLU A 126 -13.08 6.37 -1.39
C GLU A 126 -12.88 7.17 -2.68
N GLY A 127 -12.26 8.35 -2.62
CA GLY A 127 -11.90 9.13 -3.80
C GLY A 127 -10.85 8.44 -4.68
N MET A 128 -9.80 7.88 -4.06
CA MET A 128 -8.74 7.14 -4.75
C MET A 128 -9.28 5.87 -5.40
N LEU A 129 -10.19 5.16 -4.72
CA LEU A 129 -10.94 4.04 -5.26
C LEU A 129 -11.67 4.45 -6.52
N LYS A 130 -12.57 5.45 -6.46
CA LYS A 130 -13.32 5.94 -7.63
C LYS A 130 -12.41 6.34 -8.79
N PHE A 131 -11.27 6.97 -8.50
CA PHE A 131 -10.28 7.31 -9.51
C PHE A 131 -9.66 6.06 -10.15
N MET A 132 -9.28 5.06 -9.35
CA MET A 132 -8.78 3.77 -9.86
C MET A 132 -9.84 3.03 -10.67
N GLU A 133 -11.13 3.10 -10.28
CA GLU A 133 -12.24 2.58 -11.07
C GLU A 133 -12.28 3.26 -12.44
N GLY A 134 -12.21 4.59 -12.48
CA GLY A 134 -12.16 5.36 -13.73
C GLY A 134 -10.93 5.06 -14.61
N VAL A 135 -9.76 4.81 -14.01
CA VAL A 135 -8.56 4.38 -14.76
C VAL A 135 -8.77 3.00 -15.37
N TYR A 136 -9.35 2.06 -14.62
CA TYR A 136 -9.66 0.72 -15.14
C TYR A 136 -10.71 0.78 -16.25
N GLU A 137 -11.81 1.49 -16.04
CA GLU A 137 -12.87 1.69 -17.04
C GLU A 137 -12.34 2.39 -18.30
N GLY A 138 -11.51 3.42 -18.14
CA GLY A 138 -10.84 4.10 -19.24
C GLY A 138 -9.92 3.15 -20.02
N LEU A 139 -9.15 2.31 -19.34
CA LEU A 139 -8.36 1.27 -19.99
C LEU A 139 -9.26 0.27 -20.74
N MET A 140 -10.34 -0.20 -20.11
CA MET A 140 -11.27 -1.14 -20.74
C MET A 140 -11.84 -0.56 -22.04
N LEU A 141 -12.30 0.69 -22.02
CA LEU A 141 -12.81 1.39 -23.20
C LEU A 141 -11.74 1.55 -24.29
N ALA A 142 -10.53 1.94 -23.91
CA ALA A 142 -9.41 2.07 -24.84
C ALA A 142 -9.06 0.73 -25.49
N VAL A 143 -8.98 -0.34 -24.69
CA VAL A 143 -8.73 -1.70 -25.15
C VAL A 143 -9.84 -2.17 -26.09
N PHE A 144 -11.12 -1.99 -25.73
CA PHE A 144 -12.24 -2.35 -26.62
C PHE A 144 -12.20 -1.58 -27.94
N GLY A 145 -11.91 -0.28 -27.88
CA GLY A 145 -11.73 0.54 -29.07
C GLY A 145 -10.59 0.03 -29.95
N LEU A 146 -9.43 -0.26 -29.35
CA LEU A 146 -8.28 -0.79 -30.07
C LEU A 146 -8.53 -2.20 -30.64
N ILE A 147 -9.29 -3.06 -29.94
CA ILE A 147 -9.74 -4.35 -30.46
C ILE A 147 -10.66 -4.14 -31.67
N ALA A 148 -11.65 -3.25 -31.57
CA ALA A 148 -12.56 -2.96 -32.68
C ALA A 148 -11.81 -2.42 -33.91
N LEU A 149 -10.83 -1.52 -33.71
CA LEU A 149 -9.97 -0.98 -34.77
C LEU A 149 -9.00 -2.02 -35.33
N SER A 150 -8.58 -3.01 -34.54
CA SER A 150 -7.73 -4.09 -35.02
C SER A 150 -8.52 -5.06 -35.91
N VAL A 151 -9.79 -5.31 -35.56
CA VAL A 151 -10.63 -6.28 -36.27
C VAL A 151 -11.23 -5.67 -37.53
N VAL A 152 -11.60 -4.38 -37.52
CA VAL A 152 -12.08 -3.66 -38.72
C VAL A 152 -10.86 -3.08 -39.45
N PRO A 153 -10.48 -3.58 -40.63
CA PRO A 153 -9.27 -3.11 -41.31
C PRO A 153 -9.41 -1.65 -41.71
N ILE A 154 -8.86 -0.75 -40.90
CA ILE A 154 -8.54 0.60 -41.36
C ILE A 154 -7.26 0.46 -42.18
N SER A 155 -7.38 0.70 -43.49
CA SER A 155 -6.24 0.68 -44.40
C SER A 155 -5.11 1.56 -43.85
N GLY A 156 -3.95 0.94 -43.55
CA GLY A 156 -2.72 1.65 -43.20
C GLY A 156 -2.24 1.55 -41.75
N ILE A 157 -2.94 0.87 -40.84
CA ILE A 157 -2.47 0.68 -39.45
C ILE A 157 -1.99 -0.77 -39.23
N ASP A 158 -0.73 -0.92 -38.80
CA ASP A 158 -0.15 -2.23 -38.44
C ASP A 158 -0.76 -2.74 -37.12
N PRO A 159 -1.35 -3.96 -37.07
CA PRO A 159 -1.85 -4.59 -35.84
C PRO A 159 -0.84 -4.66 -34.70
N LYS A 160 0.46 -4.71 -34.99
CA LYS A 160 1.52 -4.66 -33.97
C LYS A 160 1.53 -3.33 -33.23
N LEU A 161 1.35 -2.21 -33.93
CA LEU A 161 1.25 -0.88 -33.30
C LEU A 161 0.05 -0.79 -32.36
N LEU A 162 -1.09 -1.38 -32.74
CA LEU A 162 -2.29 -1.42 -31.89
C LEU A 162 -2.07 -2.26 -30.63
N THR A 163 -1.39 -3.40 -30.76
CA THR A 163 -1.04 -4.27 -29.62
C THR A 163 -0.07 -3.58 -28.66
N SER A 164 0.96 -2.92 -29.20
CA SER A 164 1.92 -2.13 -28.43
C SER A 164 1.22 -0.98 -27.69
N ALA A 165 0.27 -0.31 -28.33
CA ALA A 165 -0.53 0.74 -27.71
C ALA A 165 -1.37 0.21 -26.53
N ILE A 166 -1.97 -0.98 -26.65
CA ILE A 166 -2.69 -1.63 -25.52
C ILE A 166 -1.75 -1.87 -24.34
N ILE A 167 -0.57 -2.43 -24.60
CA ILE A 167 0.41 -2.75 -23.55
C ILE A 167 0.91 -1.47 -22.86
N LEU A 168 1.25 -0.44 -23.63
CA LEU A 168 1.69 0.85 -23.11
C LEU A 168 0.59 1.56 -22.31
N ALA A 169 -0.65 1.52 -22.79
CA ALA A 169 -1.79 2.07 -22.05
C ALA A 169 -1.99 1.35 -20.70
N ALA A 170 -1.89 0.02 -20.69
CA ALA A 170 -2.01 -0.74 -19.45
C ALA A 170 -0.85 -0.49 -18.49
N LEU A 171 0.38 -0.35 -18.99
CA LEU A 171 1.54 0.02 -18.18
C LEU A 171 1.38 1.43 -17.58
N ALA A 172 0.91 2.39 -18.36
CA ALA A 172 0.61 3.74 -17.88
C ALA A 172 -0.49 3.72 -16.80
N SER A 173 -1.58 2.99 -17.04
CA SER A 173 -2.65 2.78 -16.05
C SER A 173 -2.12 2.13 -14.78
N TYR A 174 -1.23 1.13 -14.90
CA TYR A 174 -0.58 0.51 -13.75
C TYR A 174 0.26 1.50 -12.96
N LEU A 175 1.07 2.34 -13.62
CA LEU A 175 1.89 3.35 -12.94
C LEU A 175 1.02 4.40 -12.21
N ILE A 176 -0.12 4.77 -12.79
CA ILE A 176 -1.09 5.66 -12.15
C ILE A 176 -1.68 4.98 -10.90
N VAL A 177 -2.18 3.75 -11.02
CA VAL A 177 -2.73 2.97 -9.90
C VAL A 177 -1.66 2.75 -8.83
N LEU A 178 -0.42 2.46 -9.23
CA LEU A 178 0.71 2.31 -8.34
C LEU A 178 0.94 3.59 -7.56
N LYS A 179 1.00 4.75 -8.22
CA LYS A 179 1.27 6.01 -7.55
C LYS A 179 0.19 6.41 -6.54
N VAL A 180 -1.06 6.09 -6.87
CA VAL A 180 -2.20 6.25 -5.99
C VAL A 180 -2.04 5.29 -4.80
N SER A 181 -1.78 4.02 -5.08
CA SER A 181 -1.82 2.95 -4.09
C SER A 181 -0.58 2.80 -3.20
N GLU A 182 0.59 3.32 -3.59
CA GLU A 182 1.80 3.41 -2.76
C GLU A 182 1.52 4.07 -1.40
N ASN A 183 0.56 4.99 -1.35
CA ASN A 183 0.19 5.70 -0.12
C ASN A 183 -0.71 4.88 0.83
N VAL A 184 -1.22 3.73 0.39
CA VAL A 184 -2.30 2.98 1.06
C VAL A 184 -1.95 1.50 1.25
N LEU A 185 -1.23 0.89 0.31
CA LEU A 185 -1.12 -0.56 0.21
C LEU A 185 0.16 -1.17 0.78
N THR A 186 1.18 -0.34 1.09
CA THR A 186 2.48 -0.81 1.61
C THR A 186 3.01 -2.05 0.87
N LEU A 187 2.86 -2.07 -0.46
CA LEU A 187 3.33 -3.16 -1.29
C LEU A 187 4.87 -3.11 -1.36
N SER A 188 5.51 -4.28 -1.39
CA SER A 188 6.97 -4.31 -1.39
C SER A 188 7.53 -3.80 -2.71
N ARG A 189 8.63 -3.03 -2.66
CA ARG A 189 9.30 -2.50 -3.86
C ARG A 189 9.68 -3.60 -4.85
N THR A 190 10.03 -4.78 -4.36
CA THR A 190 10.35 -5.96 -5.16
C THR A 190 9.14 -6.47 -5.95
N GLU A 191 7.96 -6.54 -5.33
CA GLU A 191 6.71 -6.93 -6.01
C GLU A 191 6.35 -5.93 -7.11
N HIS A 192 6.53 -4.63 -6.87
CA HIS A 192 6.30 -3.60 -7.89
C HIS A 192 7.22 -3.73 -9.09
N MET A 193 8.53 -3.84 -8.85
CA MET A 193 9.50 -3.97 -9.94
C MET A 193 9.26 -5.25 -10.74
N ALA A 194 8.95 -6.36 -10.09
CA ALA A 194 8.61 -7.61 -10.76
C ALA A 194 7.35 -7.48 -11.62
N THR A 195 6.31 -6.83 -11.11
CA THR A 195 5.04 -6.63 -11.85
C THR A 195 5.21 -5.73 -13.07
N ILE A 196 5.91 -4.58 -12.92
CA ILE A 196 6.22 -3.67 -14.04
C ILE A 196 7.04 -4.38 -15.10
N THR A 197 8.06 -5.14 -14.67
CA THR A 197 8.93 -5.88 -15.59
C THR A 197 8.12 -6.91 -16.37
N LEU A 198 7.26 -7.68 -15.72
CA LEU A 198 6.39 -8.64 -16.40
C LEU A 198 5.40 -7.96 -17.36
N MET A 199 4.74 -6.88 -16.96
CA MET A 199 3.86 -6.13 -17.87
C MET A 199 4.62 -5.57 -19.08
N GLY A 200 5.82 -5.02 -18.89
CA GLY A 200 6.65 -4.52 -19.99
C GLY A 200 7.14 -5.63 -20.93
N LEU A 201 7.50 -6.80 -20.38
CA LEU A 201 7.94 -7.96 -21.16
C LEU A 201 6.81 -8.57 -22.01
N THR A 202 5.55 -8.19 -21.81
CA THR A 202 4.45 -8.61 -22.70
C THR A 202 4.68 -8.15 -24.15
N LEU A 203 5.45 -7.09 -24.39
CA LEU A 203 5.84 -6.66 -25.74
C LEU A 203 6.58 -7.75 -26.53
N VAL A 204 7.32 -8.62 -25.84
CA VAL A 204 8.05 -9.72 -26.49
C VAL A 204 7.09 -10.68 -27.20
N THR A 205 5.83 -10.77 -26.77
CA THR A 205 4.82 -11.63 -27.41
C THR A 205 4.47 -11.20 -28.85
N GLU A 206 4.75 -9.95 -29.23
CA GLU A 206 4.54 -9.46 -30.61
C GLU A 206 5.49 -10.10 -31.63
N LEU A 207 6.58 -10.72 -31.17
CA LEU A 207 7.52 -11.46 -32.01
C LEU A 207 6.95 -12.81 -32.48
N GLY A 208 5.81 -13.26 -31.93
CA GLY A 208 5.08 -14.44 -32.37
C GLY A 208 4.76 -15.45 -31.25
N ALA A 209 4.04 -16.51 -31.60
CA ALA A 209 3.47 -17.46 -30.62
C ALA A 209 4.52 -18.15 -29.72
N VAL A 210 5.72 -18.44 -30.24
CA VAL A 210 6.84 -19.00 -29.45
C VAL A 210 7.23 -18.05 -28.32
N TRP A 211 7.20 -16.74 -28.58
CA TRP A 211 7.55 -15.73 -27.60
C TRP A 211 6.45 -15.51 -26.55
N THR A 212 5.19 -15.80 -26.86
CA THR A 212 4.11 -15.90 -25.86
C THR A 212 4.38 -17.01 -24.86
N LEU A 213 4.90 -18.16 -25.31
CA LEU A 213 5.32 -19.25 -24.42
C LEU A 213 6.52 -18.83 -23.56
N VAL A 214 7.50 -18.13 -24.14
CA VAL A 214 8.65 -17.58 -23.39
C VAL A 214 8.17 -16.63 -22.29
N HIS A 215 7.23 -15.72 -22.59
CA HIS A 215 6.66 -14.82 -21.60
C HIS A 215 5.94 -15.58 -20.47
N MET A 216 5.21 -16.64 -20.80
CA MET A 216 4.58 -17.51 -19.79
C MET A 216 5.59 -18.23 -18.89
N LEU A 217 6.71 -18.69 -19.44
CA LEU A 217 7.79 -19.29 -18.66
C LEU A 217 8.46 -18.26 -17.73
N LEU A 218 8.64 -17.02 -18.19
CA LEU A 218 9.14 -15.92 -17.36
C LEU A 218 8.19 -15.57 -16.23
N LEU A 219 6.88 -15.51 -16.52
CA LEU A 219 5.83 -15.35 -15.50
C LEU A 219 5.92 -16.48 -14.46
N ALA A 220 5.92 -17.75 -14.89
CA ALA A 220 6.02 -18.89 -13.99
C ALA A 220 7.28 -18.84 -13.11
N SER A 221 8.42 -18.46 -13.69
CA SER A 221 9.69 -18.30 -12.97
C SER A 221 9.62 -17.20 -11.92
N ALA A 222 9.08 -16.02 -12.27
CA ALA A 222 8.87 -14.92 -11.35
C ALA A 222 7.93 -15.30 -10.20
N LEU A 223 6.87 -16.06 -10.49
CA LEU A 223 5.95 -16.58 -9.48
C LEU A 223 6.67 -17.50 -8.50
N VAL A 224 7.47 -18.47 -8.97
CA VAL A 224 8.23 -19.38 -8.09
C VAL A 224 9.19 -18.64 -7.17
N LEU A 225 9.86 -17.60 -7.67
CA LEU A 225 10.85 -16.83 -6.91
C LEU A 225 10.23 -15.86 -5.90
N VAL A 226 9.14 -15.17 -6.26
CA VAL A 226 8.59 -14.06 -5.46
C VAL A 226 7.47 -14.50 -4.51
N ILE A 227 6.66 -15.51 -4.86
CA ILE A 227 5.55 -16.00 -4.03
C ILE A 227 6.00 -16.40 -2.62
N PRO A 228 7.11 -17.14 -2.39
CA PRO A 228 7.50 -17.53 -1.04
C PRO A 228 7.77 -16.33 -0.13
N VAL A 229 8.43 -15.29 -0.66
CA VAL A 229 8.73 -14.06 0.07
C VAL A 229 7.45 -13.28 0.35
N ALA A 230 6.60 -13.12 -0.65
CA ALA A 230 5.33 -12.42 -0.55
C ALA A 230 4.37 -13.09 0.46
N ARG A 231 4.28 -14.43 0.44
CA ARG A 231 3.43 -15.21 1.37
C ARG A 231 3.92 -15.11 2.82
N ARG A 232 5.24 -15.15 3.06
CA ARG A 232 5.80 -14.93 4.40
C ARG A 232 5.41 -13.55 4.94
N ALA A 233 5.44 -12.51 4.10
CA ALA A 233 5.05 -11.18 4.51
C ALA A 233 3.56 -11.12 4.93
N VAL A 234 2.66 -11.72 4.14
CA VAL A 234 1.23 -11.80 4.47
C VAL A 234 0.99 -12.60 5.76
N GLU A 235 1.71 -13.70 5.95
CA GLU A 235 1.58 -14.52 7.16
C GLU A 235 2.04 -13.77 8.41
N VAL A 236 3.13 -13.01 8.32
CA VAL A 236 3.60 -12.15 9.42
C VAL A 236 2.58 -11.06 9.73
N GLU A 237 2.05 -10.37 8.71
CA GLU A 237 1.00 -9.36 8.90
C GLU A 237 -0.23 -9.96 9.59
N LYS A 238 -0.70 -11.13 9.14
CA LYS A 238 -1.84 -11.82 9.76
C LYS A 238 -1.57 -12.19 11.22
N ASN A 239 -0.41 -12.77 11.53
CA ASN A 239 -0.07 -13.12 12.91
C ASN A 239 0.02 -11.90 13.83
N VAL A 240 0.38 -10.71 13.31
CA VAL A 240 0.34 -9.47 14.09
C VAL A 240 -1.09 -9.02 14.35
N VAL A 241 -1.98 -9.11 13.36
CA VAL A 241 -3.42 -8.80 13.56
C VAL A 241 -4.03 -9.73 14.61
N ASP A 242 -3.85 -11.05 14.45
CA ASP A 242 -4.36 -12.07 15.38
C ASP A 242 -3.83 -11.80 16.81
N PHE A 243 -2.55 -11.43 16.94
CA PHE A 243 -1.94 -11.05 18.22
C PHE A 243 -2.53 -9.76 18.80
N LEU A 244 -2.81 -8.74 17.98
CA LEU A 244 -3.40 -7.49 18.47
C LEU A 244 -4.82 -7.70 18.99
N GLU A 245 -5.62 -8.55 18.34
CA GLU A 245 -6.94 -8.94 18.82
C GLU A 245 -6.86 -9.66 20.16
N GLU A 246 -5.93 -10.61 20.30
CA GLU A 246 -5.70 -11.35 21.55
C GLU A 246 -5.15 -10.43 22.66
N ALA A 247 -4.21 -9.55 22.31
CA ALA A 247 -3.68 -8.53 23.20
C ALA A 247 -4.77 -7.59 23.69
N PHE A 248 -5.63 -7.10 22.81
CA PHE A 248 -6.76 -6.27 23.19
C PHE A 248 -7.73 -7.01 24.13
N SER A 249 -8.09 -8.25 23.79
CA SER A 249 -8.96 -9.08 24.64
C SER A 249 -8.38 -9.28 26.03
N MET A 250 -7.12 -9.72 26.13
CA MET A 250 -6.47 -10.00 27.42
C MET A 250 -6.21 -8.72 28.24
N THR A 251 -5.78 -7.64 27.59
CA THR A 251 -5.54 -6.36 28.28
C THR A 251 -6.84 -5.73 28.81
N ARG A 252 -7.97 -5.93 28.14
CA ARG A 252 -9.31 -5.58 28.64
C ARG A 252 -9.69 -6.32 29.92
N HIS A 253 -9.14 -7.52 30.12
CA HIS A 253 -9.30 -8.28 31.36
C HIS A 253 -8.25 -7.92 32.42
N GLY A 254 -7.48 -6.84 32.21
CA GLY A 254 -6.47 -6.36 33.14
C GLY A 254 -5.13 -7.10 33.07
N ILE A 255 -4.95 -7.99 32.07
CA ILE A 255 -3.69 -8.71 31.88
C ILE A 255 -2.66 -7.76 31.25
N PRO A 256 -1.48 -7.55 31.86
CA PRO A 256 -0.45 -6.71 31.27
C PRO A 256 0.02 -7.25 29.92
N LEU A 257 0.35 -6.37 28.96
CA LEU A 257 0.76 -6.82 27.63
C LEU A 257 2.02 -7.68 27.66
N GLU A 258 2.93 -7.44 28.61
CA GLU A 258 4.09 -8.30 28.86
C GLU A 258 3.69 -9.75 29.13
N HIS A 259 2.62 -9.95 29.91
CA HIS A 259 2.07 -11.28 30.19
C HIS A 259 1.35 -11.87 28.99
N VAL A 260 0.71 -11.03 28.16
CA VAL A 260 0.15 -11.48 26.87
C VAL A 260 1.25 -12.05 25.99
N PHE A 261 2.41 -11.40 25.89
CA PHE A 261 3.53 -11.93 25.12
C PHE A 261 3.99 -13.30 25.60
N HIS A 262 3.89 -13.62 26.89
CA HIS A 262 4.16 -14.97 27.38
C HIS A 262 3.15 -16.00 26.87
N HIS A 263 1.86 -15.66 26.84
CA HIS A 263 0.76 -16.57 26.49
C HIS A 263 0.62 -16.80 24.98
N VAL A 264 0.88 -15.77 24.16
CA VAL A 264 0.63 -15.89 22.71
C VAL A 264 1.76 -16.66 22.01
N GLU A 265 1.39 -17.71 21.28
CA GLU A 265 2.30 -18.43 20.41
C GLU A 265 2.27 -17.89 18.98
N PHE A 266 3.33 -17.18 18.59
CA PHE A 266 3.50 -16.73 17.22
C PHE A 266 3.82 -17.90 16.30
N ARG A 267 3.12 -17.97 15.15
CA ARG A 267 3.40 -18.98 14.12
C ARG A 267 4.64 -18.63 13.29
N SER A 268 4.87 -17.34 13.01
CA SER A 268 5.99 -16.88 12.19
C SER A 268 7.30 -16.74 12.97
N ASP A 269 8.39 -17.23 12.38
CA ASP A 269 9.71 -17.21 13.01
C ASP A 269 10.26 -15.81 13.35
N PRO A 270 10.04 -14.76 12.52
CA PRO A 270 10.41 -13.40 12.90
C PRO A 270 9.71 -12.91 14.17
N LEU A 271 8.44 -13.26 14.36
CA LEU A 271 7.68 -12.86 15.56
C LEU A 271 8.05 -13.73 16.77
N LYS A 272 8.37 -15.02 16.57
CA LYS A 272 8.94 -15.85 17.65
C LYS A 272 10.28 -15.29 18.14
N LEU A 273 11.13 -14.85 17.23
CA LEU A 273 12.40 -14.20 17.57
C LEU A 273 12.17 -12.88 18.32
N LEU A 274 11.25 -12.04 17.82
CA LEU A 274 10.85 -10.80 18.48
C LEU A 274 10.36 -11.06 19.91
N LYS A 275 9.46 -12.04 20.10
CA LYS A 275 8.98 -12.48 21.43
C LYS A 275 10.14 -12.85 22.33
N ARG A 276 11.07 -13.70 21.88
CA ARG A 276 12.23 -14.11 22.71
C ARG A 276 13.08 -12.92 23.12
N VAL A 277 13.35 -11.99 22.21
CA VAL A 277 14.18 -10.81 22.51
C VAL A 277 13.49 -9.86 23.47
N LEU A 278 12.17 -9.64 23.29
CA LEU A 278 11.35 -8.87 24.23
C LEU A 278 11.36 -9.49 25.63
N LEU A 279 11.17 -10.81 25.74
CA LEU A 279 11.19 -11.53 27.02
C LEU A 279 12.56 -11.51 27.71
N LEU A 280 13.64 -11.32 26.96
CA LEU A 280 15.00 -11.20 27.48
C LEU A 280 15.37 -9.73 27.84
N GLY A 281 14.47 -8.77 27.63
CA GLY A 281 14.68 -7.35 27.97
C GLY A 281 15.62 -6.60 27.02
N TYR A 282 15.89 -7.15 25.84
CA TYR A 282 16.74 -6.51 24.83
C TYR A 282 15.95 -5.53 23.94
N ASP A 283 16.67 -4.58 23.34
CA ASP A 283 16.09 -3.61 22.41
C ASP A 283 15.50 -4.31 21.16
N TYR A 284 14.22 -4.07 20.93
CA TYR A 284 13.44 -4.69 19.86
C TYR A 284 13.47 -3.88 18.55
N ALA A 285 13.95 -2.63 18.57
CA ALA A 285 13.88 -1.72 17.42
C ALA A 285 14.59 -2.30 16.18
N GLN A 286 15.73 -2.97 16.38
CA GLN A 286 16.50 -3.57 15.29
C GLN A 286 15.80 -4.78 14.65
N LEU A 287 14.99 -5.52 15.43
CA LEU A 287 14.26 -6.70 14.94
C LEU A 287 12.97 -6.33 14.24
N LEU A 288 12.32 -5.24 14.64
CA LEU A 288 11.14 -4.73 13.95
C LEU A 288 11.44 -4.34 12.50
N GLY A 289 12.67 -3.93 12.19
CA GLY A 289 13.13 -3.65 10.83
C GLY A 289 13.07 -4.85 9.86
N ALA A 290 13.01 -6.08 10.38
CA ALA A 290 12.86 -7.29 9.58
C ALA A 290 11.39 -7.66 9.28
N LEU A 291 10.42 -6.97 9.89
CA LEU A 291 9.00 -7.20 9.66
C LEU A 291 8.49 -6.42 8.43
N PRO A 292 7.43 -6.92 7.77
CA PRO A 292 6.69 -6.15 6.76
C PRO A 292 6.20 -4.81 7.34
N ASP A 293 6.05 -3.80 6.48
CA ASP A 293 5.79 -2.42 6.92
C ASP A 293 4.62 -2.27 7.89
N LEU A 294 3.46 -2.87 7.59
CA LEU A 294 2.28 -2.77 8.46
C LEU A 294 2.52 -3.46 9.81
N ALA A 295 3.09 -4.67 9.79
CA ALA A 295 3.43 -5.42 10.99
C ALA A 295 4.45 -4.65 11.85
N ARG A 296 5.48 -4.09 11.23
CA ARG A 296 6.49 -3.25 11.88
C ARG A 296 5.84 -2.03 12.55
N ARG A 297 5.03 -1.27 11.80
CA ARG A 297 4.34 -0.06 12.30
C ARG A 297 3.43 -0.39 13.49
N ALA A 298 2.62 -1.43 13.37
CA ALA A 298 1.69 -1.84 14.42
C ALA A 298 2.43 -2.31 15.69
N MET A 299 3.45 -3.16 15.54
CA MET A 299 4.27 -3.62 16.67
C MET A 299 5.03 -2.46 17.32
N TYR A 300 5.52 -1.50 16.53
CA TYR A 300 6.19 -0.31 17.06
C TYR A 300 5.25 0.53 17.94
N GLN A 301 4.06 0.83 17.43
CA GLN A 301 3.04 1.60 18.17
C GLN A 301 2.57 0.88 19.43
N LEU A 302 2.53 -0.46 19.40
CA LEU A 302 2.16 -1.24 20.55
C LEU A 302 3.26 -1.27 21.62
N LEU A 303 4.52 -1.44 21.20
CA LEU A 303 5.67 -1.65 22.10
C LEU A 303 6.27 -0.36 22.66
N ALA A 304 6.32 0.72 21.87
CA ALA A 304 6.94 1.98 22.28
C ALA A 304 6.34 2.57 23.57
N PRO A 305 5.01 2.60 23.75
CA PRO A 305 4.41 3.10 24.98
C PRO A 305 4.62 2.20 26.20
N LEU A 306 4.90 0.90 26.04
CA LEU A 306 5.05 -0.04 27.17
C LEU A 306 6.20 0.31 28.09
N GLN A 307 7.23 0.96 27.56
CA GLN A 307 8.37 1.42 28.37
C GLN A 307 7.96 2.52 29.38
N TYR A 308 6.77 3.11 29.23
CA TYR A 308 6.36 4.29 29.97
C TYR A 308 5.04 4.11 30.75
N THR A 309 4.32 2.98 30.60
CA THR A 309 3.02 2.80 31.27
C THR A 309 2.59 1.36 31.49
N SER A 310 1.80 1.17 32.55
CA SER A 310 1.10 -0.08 32.88
C SER A 310 -0.34 -0.14 32.34
N ARG A 311 -0.85 0.92 31.69
CA ARG A 311 -2.24 1.00 31.17
C ARG A 311 -2.37 0.41 29.77
N HIS A 312 -2.10 -0.89 29.66
CA HIS A 312 -1.96 -1.60 28.38
C HIS A 312 -3.26 -1.73 27.56
N GLU A 313 -4.44 -1.74 28.19
CA GLU A 313 -5.75 -1.89 27.51
C GLU A 313 -6.04 -0.79 26.50
N ARG A 314 -5.78 0.47 26.86
CA ARG A 314 -6.09 1.60 25.98
C ARG A 314 -5.16 1.61 24.78
N ILE A 315 -3.88 1.28 24.98
CA ILE A 315 -2.86 1.24 23.93
C ILE A 315 -3.21 0.17 22.90
N SER A 316 -3.52 -1.06 23.34
CA SER A 316 -3.90 -2.15 22.44
C SER A 316 -5.15 -1.82 21.62
N SER A 317 -6.15 -1.18 22.24
CA SER A 317 -7.37 -0.70 21.56
C SER A 317 -7.08 0.29 20.42
N TYR A 318 -6.23 1.30 20.65
CA TYR A 318 -5.94 2.29 19.61
C TYR A 318 -5.09 1.73 18.47
N VAL A 319 -4.14 0.84 18.77
CA VAL A 319 -3.35 0.15 17.75
C VAL A 319 -4.23 -0.81 16.94
N LEU A 320 -5.15 -1.53 17.60
CA LEU A 320 -6.12 -2.39 16.93
C LEU A 320 -7.01 -1.58 15.97
N ARG A 321 -7.59 -0.46 16.41
CA ARG A 321 -8.40 0.42 15.54
C ARG A 321 -7.64 0.92 14.31
N PHE A 322 -6.36 1.26 14.47
CA PHE A 322 -5.50 1.64 13.34
C PHE A 322 -5.35 0.48 12.34
N VAL A 323 -5.06 -0.72 12.83
CA VAL A 323 -4.89 -1.92 11.99
C VAL A 323 -6.20 -2.35 11.33
N GLU A 324 -7.33 -2.27 12.04
CA GLU A 324 -8.67 -2.52 11.50
C GLU A 324 -8.99 -1.55 10.36
N LEU A 325 -8.70 -0.25 10.53
CA LEU A 325 -8.94 0.74 9.49
C LEU A 325 -8.14 0.46 8.21
N VAL A 326 -6.86 0.08 8.34
CA VAL A 326 -6.03 -0.31 7.19
C VAL A 326 -6.54 -1.61 6.56
N SER A 327 -6.98 -2.57 7.38
CA SER A 327 -7.51 -3.86 6.91
C SER A 327 -8.84 -3.71 6.18
N ASP A 328 -9.75 -2.88 6.70
CA ASP A 328 -11.03 -2.54 6.06
C ASP A 328 -10.82 -1.86 4.71
N ALA A 329 -9.86 -0.94 4.62
CA ALA A 329 -9.50 -0.30 3.37
C ALA A 329 -9.05 -1.33 2.32
N ARG A 330 -8.20 -2.29 2.71
CA ARG A 330 -7.74 -3.39 1.84
C ARG A 330 -8.87 -4.33 1.44
N ALA A 331 -9.78 -4.69 2.35
CA ALA A 331 -10.91 -5.57 2.05
C ALA A 331 -11.88 -4.96 1.02
N ARG A 332 -12.11 -3.63 1.09
CA ARG A 332 -12.91 -2.91 0.09
C ARG A 332 -12.25 -2.93 -1.28
N LEU A 333 -10.93 -2.68 -1.34
CA LEU A 333 -10.13 -2.77 -2.56
C LEU A 333 -10.19 -4.17 -3.17
N GLU A 334 -10.07 -5.22 -2.34
CA GLU A 334 -10.12 -6.60 -2.81
C GLU A 334 -11.44 -6.94 -3.51
N ARG A 335 -12.58 -6.56 -2.91
CA ARG A 335 -13.91 -6.82 -3.49
C ARG A 335 -14.07 -6.16 -4.85
N ARG A 336 -13.55 -4.96 -5.04
CA ARG A 336 -13.59 -4.25 -6.34
C ARG A 336 -12.65 -4.87 -7.36
N GLY A 337 -11.41 -5.18 -6.96
CA GLY A 337 -10.44 -5.86 -7.82
C GLY A 337 -10.95 -7.21 -8.33
N LEU A 338 -11.72 -7.95 -7.54
CA LEU A 338 -12.40 -9.18 -7.97
C LEU A 338 -13.33 -8.96 -9.16
N THR A 339 -14.18 -7.93 -9.11
CA THR A 339 -15.08 -7.60 -10.22
C THR A 339 -14.29 -7.31 -11.50
N TYR A 340 -13.18 -6.58 -11.39
CA TYR A 340 -12.30 -6.29 -12.53
C TYR A 340 -11.58 -7.51 -13.08
N MET A 341 -11.14 -8.43 -12.21
CA MET A 341 -10.57 -9.71 -12.67
C MET A 341 -11.57 -10.48 -13.53
N VAL A 342 -12.85 -10.50 -13.16
CA VAL A 342 -13.91 -11.15 -13.95
C VAL A 342 -14.04 -10.49 -15.32
N TYR A 343 -14.02 -9.16 -15.41
CA TYR A 343 -14.06 -8.46 -16.70
C TYR A 343 -12.84 -8.75 -17.58
N SER A 344 -11.66 -8.98 -16.98
CA SER A 344 -10.45 -9.31 -17.74
C SER A 344 -10.62 -10.59 -18.57
N TYR A 345 -11.40 -11.57 -18.11
CA TYR A 345 -11.70 -12.81 -18.84
C TYR A 345 -12.61 -12.63 -20.06
N ILE A 346 -13.33 -11.50 -20.14
CA ILE A 346 -14.22 -11.23 -21.27
C ILE A 346 -13.41 -10.85 -22.51
N PHE A 347 -12.23 -10.25 -22.35
CA PHE A 347 -11.43 -9.76 -23.47
C PHE A 347 -11.01 -10.82 -24.48
N PRO A 348 -10.43 -11.98 -24.09
CA PRO A 348 -10.12 -13.02 -25.06
C PRO A 348 -11.34 -13.42 -25.88
N ALA A 349 -12.50 -13.62 -25.24
CA ALA A 349 -13.73 -13.99 -25.93
C ALA A 349 -14.15 -12.93 -26.96
N VAL A 350 -14.07 -11.64 -26.60
CA VAL A 350 -14.41 -10.53 -27.50
C VAL A 350 -13.45 -10.50 -28.69
N VAL A 351 -12.14 -10.55 -28.47
CA VAL A 351 -11.14 -10.58 -29.55
C VAL A 351 -11.43 -11.70 -30.53
N TYR A 352 -11.73 -12.91 -30.03
CA TYR A 352 -12.00 -14.07 -30.88
C TYR A 352 -13.34 -13.99 -31.62
N VAL A 353 -14.42 -13.59 -30.94
CA VAL A 353 -15.73 -13.43 -31.59
C VAL A 353 -15.65 -12.37 -32.69
N SER A 354 -15.02 -11.23 -32.40
CA SER A 354 -14.79 -10.16 -33.37
C SER A 354 -13.94 -10.65 -34.54
N TYR A 355 -12.87 -11.39 -34.29
CA TYR A 355 -12.06 -12.02 -35.34
C TYR A 355 -12.90 -12.94 -36.24
N ILE A 356 -13.66 -13.89 -35.68
CA ILE A 356 -14.48 -14.84 -36.46
C ILE A 356 -15.51 -14.12 -37.33
N LEU A 357 -16.17 -13.09 -36.79
CA LEU A 357 -17.20 -12.34 -37.50
C LEU A 357 -16.65 -11.56 -38.70
N VAL A 358 -15.43 -11.03 -38.60
CA VAL A 358 -14.84 -10.17 -39.64
C VAL A 358 -13.87 -10.92 -40.57
N HIS A 359 -13.32 -12.06 -40.13
CA HIS A 359 -12.39 -12.85 -40.93
C HIS A 359 -12.99 -13.29 -42.27
N SER A 360 -14.28 -13.64 -42.31
CA SER A 360 -14.99 -13.99 -43.55
C SER A 360 -15.17 -12.82 -44.53
N MET A 361 -15.31 -11.59 -44.01
CA MET A 361 -15.51 -10.38 -44.82
C MET A 361 -14.19 -9.75 -45.30
N SER A 362 -13.09 -10.02 -44.58
CA SER A 362 -11.79 -9.37 -44.77
C SER A 362 -10.88 -10.02 -45.82
N LYS A 363 -11.13 -11.28 -46.21
CA LYS A 363 -10.42 -11.97 -47.32
C LYS A 363 -10.47 -11.18 -48.64
N THR A 364 -11.47 -10.32 -48.80
CA THR A 364 -11.69 -9.46 -49.96
C THR A 364 -10.88 -8.15 -49.96
N ILE A 365 -10.32 -7.72 -48.82
CA ILE A 365 -9.76 -6.36 -48.62
C ILE A 365 -8.24 -6.37 -48.35
N GLY A 366 -7.60 -7.54 -48.19
CA GLY A 366 -6.14 -7.67 -48.21
C GLY A 366 -5.38 -7.18 -46.96
N GLY A 367 -6.08 -6.79 -45.89
CA GLY A 367 -5.49 -6.33 -44.61
C GLY A 367 -5.94 -7.17 -43.42
N VAL A 368 -5.82 -8.50 -43.50
CA VAL A 368 -6.39 -9.42 -42.51
C VAL A 368 -5.41 -9.65 -41.35
N LEU A 369 -5.91 -9.52 -40.12
CA LEU A 369 -5.23 -9.99 -38.92
C LEU A 369 -5.04 -11.50 -39.01
N ASP A 370 -3.82 -12.02 -38.88
CA ASP A 370 -3.62 -13.47 -38.82
C ASP A 370 -4.10 -14.04 -37.48
N PHE A 371 -4.47 -15.31 -37.46
CA PHE A 371 -4.86 -16.03 -36.26
C PHE A 371 -3.79 -15.98 -35.16
N GLY A 372 -2.50 -15.99 -35.53
CA GLY A 372 -1.40 -15.80 -34.59
C GLY A 372 -1.42 -14.42 -33.92
N GLN A 373 -1.78 -13.37 -34.65
CA GLN A 373 -1.88 -12.00 -34.13
C GLN A 373 -3.10 -11.84 -33.22
N ALA A 374 -4.24 -12.46 -33.54
CA ALA A 374 -5.42 -12.46 -32.68
C ALA A 374 -5.13 -13.13 -31.32
N LYS A 375 -4.35 -14.23 -31.30
CA LYS A 375 -3.88 -14.87 -30.07
C LYS A 375 -3.01 -13.95 -29.22
N VAL A 376 -2.10 -13.21 -29.84
CA VAL A 376 -1.24 -12.25 -29.14
C VAL A 376 -2.06 -11.10 -28.54
N ILE A 377 -3.01 -10.53 -29.29
CA ILE A 377 -3.88 -9.47 -28.79
C ILE A 377 -4.73 -9.96 -27.60
N ALA A 378 -5.34 -11.15 -27.72
CA ALA A 378 -6.15 -11.75 -26.66
C ALA A 378 -5.32 -11.99 -25.39
N TYR A 379 -4.12 -12.55 -25.53
CA TYR A 379 -3.20 -12.79 -24.43
C TYR A 379 -2.75 -11.50 -23.74
N SER A 380 -2.21 -10.55 -24.50
CA SER A 380 -1.64 -9.31 -23.98
C SER A 380 -2.71 -8.45 -23.31
N THR A 381 -3.92 -8.44 -23.87
CA THR A 381 -5.05 -7.75 -23.27
C THR A 381 -5.46 -8.38 -21.94
N PHE A 382 -5.68 -9.70 -21.92
CA PHE A 382 -6.05 -10.43 -20.70
C PHE A 382 -5.00 -10.25 -19.61
N PHE A 383 -3.73 -10.52 -19.92
CA PHE A 383 -2.65 -10.50 -18.94
C PHE A 383 -2.50 -9.12 -18.30
N ASN A 384 -2.47 -8.06 -19.11
CA ASN A 384 -2.25 -6.71 -18.61
C ASN A 384 -3.45 -6.17 -17.82
N THR A 385 -4.68 -6.43 -18.29
CA THR A 385 -5.90 -6.00 -17.57
C THR A 385 -6.11 -6.79 -16.29
N PHE A 386 -5.84 -8.10 -16.28
CA PHE A 386 -5.89 -8.92 -15.07
C PHE A 386 -4.84 -8.47 -14.06
N THR A 387 -3.60 -8.21 -14.50
CA THR A 387 -2.52 -7.75 -13.63
C THR A 387 -2.86 -6.38 -13.00
N LEU A 388 -3.47 -5.48 -13.78
CA LEU A 388 -3.98 -4.22 -13.27
C LEU A 388 -5.10 -4.44 -12.23
N ALA A 389 -6.07 -5.32 -12.51
CA ALA A 389 -7.16 -5.67 -11.59
C ALA A 389 -6.66 -6.24 -10.25
N VAL A 390 -5.63 -7.10 -10.28
CA VAL A 390 -4.97 -7.61 -9.06
C VAL A 390 -4.25 -6.51 -8.30
N SER A 391 -3.69 -5.54 -9.00
CA SER A 391 -3.00 -4.42 -8.36
C SER A 391 -3.99 -3.44 -7.72
N ILE A 392 -5.13 -3.20 -8.38
CA ILE A 392 -6.27 -2.47 -7.81
C ILE A 392 -6.81 -3.17 -6.55
N SER A 393 -6.75 -4.50 -6.49
CA SER A 393 -7.27 -5.29 -5.36
C SER A 393 -6.54 -5.07 -4.03
N GLY A 394 -5.44 -4.31 -4.01
CA GLY A 394 -4.74 -3.97 -2.78
C GLY A 394 -3.72 -4.99 -2.30
N ILE A 395 -3.85 -6.23 -2.78
CA ILE A 395 -3.07 -7.37 -2.30
C ILE A 395 -1.77 -7.51 -3.09
N GLY A 396 -1.71 -7.01 -4.33
CA GLY A 396 -0.55 -7.19 -5.21
C GLY A 396 -0.51 -8.57 -5.85
N LEU A 397 0.19 -8.68 -7.00
CA LEU A 397 0.15 -9.87 -7.84
C LEU A 397 0.58 -11.13 -7.09
N PHE A 398 1.72 -11.07 -6.40
CA PHE A 398 2.40 -12.24 -5.82
C PHE A 398 1.86 -12.70 -4.46
N ARG A 399 1.13 -11.83 -3.76
CA ARG A 399 0.42 -12.18 -2.51
C ARG A 399 -0.97 -12.75 -2.78
N SER A 400 -1.52 -12.52 -3.98
CA SER A 400 -2.86 -12.95 -4.33
C SER A 400 -2.94 -14.47 -4.44
N ARG A 401 -3.92 -15.07 -3.74
CA ARG A 401 -4.29 -16.49 -3.93
C ARG A 401 -4.84 -16.77 -5.33
N LYS A 402 -5.18 -15.71 -6.09
CA LYS A 402 -5.83 -15.77 -7.40
C LYS A 402 -4.80 -15.84 -8.55
N ILE A 403 -3.51 -15.96 -8.28
CA ILE A 403 -2.47 -16.18 -9.32
C ILE A 403 -2.77 -17.39 -10.21
N GLY A 404 -3.35 -18.46 -9.65
CA GLY A 404 -3.74 -19.63 -10.44
C GLY A 404 -4.76 -19.30 -11.54
N LEU A 405 -5.61 -18.30 -11.30
CA LEU A 405 -6.56 -17.78 -12.28
C LEU A 405 -5.82 -17.07 -13.43
N LEU A 406 -4.79 -16.26 -13.13
CA LEU A 406 -3.95 -15.65 -14.18
C LEU A 406 -3.33 -16.71 -15.08
N LEU A 407 -2.69 -17.74 -14.53
CA LEU A 407 -2.08 -18.81 -15.31
C LEU A 407 -3.11 -19.57 -16.16
N PHE A 408 -4.26 -19.90 -15.55
CA PHE A 408 -5.34 -20.57 -16.26
C PHE A 408 -5.89 -19.71 -17.40
N GLY A 409 -6.17 -18.43 -17.17
CA GLY A 409 -6.70 -17.52 -18.18
C GLY A 409 -5.69 -17.18 -19.27
N SER A 410 -4.40 -17.11 -18.93
CA SER A 410 -3.32 -16.96 -19.90
C SER A 410 -3.17 -18.20 -20.77
N LEU A 411 -3.24 -19.41 -20.20
CA LEU A 411 -3.29 -20.66 -20.96
C LEU A 411 -4.54 -20.73 -21.83
N LEU A 412 -5.69 -20.34 -21.29
CA LEU A 412 -6.96 -20.29 -22.01
C LEU A 412 -6.85 -19.38 -23.25
N ALA A 413 -6.27 -18.18 -23.10
CA ALA A 413 -6.02 -17.25 -24.19
C ALA A 413 -5.09 -17.82 -25.27
N ILE A 414 -4.22 -18.78 -24.94
CA ILE A 414 -3.28 -19.43 -25.86
C ILE A 414 -3.88 -20.70 -26.51
N VAL A 415 -4.59 -21.51 -25.71
CA VAL A 415 -4.96 -22.91 -26.00
C VAL A 415 -6.38 -23.07 -26.56
N LEU A 416 -7.33 -22.18 -26.25
CA LEU A 416 -8.76 -22.45 -26.49
C LEU A 416 -9.20 -22.65 -27.95
N LEU A 417 -8.33 -22.54 -28.96
CA LEU A 417 -8.71 -22.88 -30.33
C LEU A 417 -7.58 -23.61 -31.08
N PRO A 418 -7.93 -24.71 -31.80
CA PRO A 418 -6.98 -25.48 -32.60
C PRO A 418 -6.39 -24.59 -33.69
N SER A 419 -5.12 -24.81 -33.98
CA SER A 419 -4.49 -24.33 -35.21
C SER A 419 -5.30 -24.85 -36.41
N PRO A 420 -5.49 -24.07 -37.49
CA PRO A 420 -6.06 -24.60 -38.72
C PRO A 420 -5.27 -25.81 -39.25
#